data_AF-R4SIY5-F1
#
_entry.id   AF-R4SIY5-F1
#
_cell.length_a   1.000
_cell.length_b   1.000
_cell.length_c   1.000
_cell.angle_alpha   90.00
_cell.angle_beta   90.00
_cell.angle_gamma   90.00
#
_symmetry.space_group_name_H-M   'P 1'
#
loop_
_entity.id
_entity.type
_entity.pdbx_description
1 polymer ?
#
loop_
_entity_poly.entity_id
_entity_poly.type
_entity_poly.pdbx_seq_one_letter_code
_entity_poly.pdbx_strand_id
1 'polypeptide(L)'
;MGVADFGTKGGQQEAAVKKRDGVTEYACHYNDPVGLYLHVVPEKGRSVPSMVAEAKKECTAPPTLLPGLGEAAWYCENEDSYVSTLVYKRGHGQIRIALVYLIGKTRADVYKTMAERLAQRL
;
A
#
# COMPACT_ATOMS: atom_id res chain seq x y z
N MET A 1 -18.34 7.48 -11.86
CA MET A 1 -16.88 7.45 -11.97
C MET A 1 -16.38 8.79 -11.45
N GLY A 2 -15.85 8.83 -10.22
CA GLY A 2 -15.31 10.07 -9.64
C GLY A 2 -13.81 10.08 -9.90
N VAL A 3 -13.33 11.04 -10.68
CA VAL A 3 -11.91 11.27 -10.91
C VAL A 3 -11.32 11.73 -9.58
N ALA A 4 -10.34 11.00 -9.05
CA ALA A 4 -9.60 11.48 -7.90
C ALA A 4 -8.82 12.71 -8.35
N ASP A 5 -9.11 13.86 -7.75
CA ASP A 5 -8.37 15.09 -7.99
C ASP A 5 -6.96 14.90 -7.41
N PHE A 6 -5.98 14.60 -8.27
CA PHE A 6 -4.59 14.46 -7.87
C PHE A 6 -4.00 15.86 -7.67
N GLY A 7 -3.34 16.06 -6.53
CA GLY A 7 -2.82 17.35 -6.09
C GLY A 7 -1.91 18.04 -7.11
N THR A 8 -2.29 19.21 -7.59
CA THR A 8 -1.65 19.95 -8.70
C THR A 8 -0.47 20.85 -8.29
N LYS A 9 0.08 20.72 -7.08
CA LYS A 9 1.23 21.53 -6.61
C LYS A 9 2.36 20.64 -6.12
N GLY A 10 3.61 20.91 -6.51
CA GLY A 10 4.76 20.13 -6.06
C GLY A 10 4.86 20.08 -4.53
N GLY A 11 5.15 18.89 -3.98
CA GLY A 11 5.32 18.66 -2.54
C GLY A 11 4.31 17.66 -1.95
N GLN A 12 4.52 17.32 -0.67
CA GLN A 12 3.68 16.37 0.05
C GLN A 12 2.26 16.93 0.28
N GLN A 13 1.23 16.19 -0.16
CA GLN A 13 -0.18 16.57 -0.05
C GLN A 13 -1.04 15.41 0.44
N GLU A 14 -1.83 15.65 1.48
CA GLU A 14 -2.87 14.71 1.90
C GLU A 14 -4.05 14.78 0.93
N ALA A 15 -4.49 13.62 0.44
CA ALA A 15 -5.70 13.52 -0.37
C ALA A 15 -6.95 13.51 0.52
N ALA A 16 -8.09 13.88 -0.06
CA ALA A 16 -9.37 13.68 0.60
C ALA A 16 -9.61 12.19 0.91
N VAL A 17 -10.06 11.90 2.13
CA VAL A 17 -10.37 10.54 2.57
C VAL A 17 -11.48 9.96 1.71
N LYS A 18 -11.24 8.78 1.11
CA LYS A 18 -12.23 8.06 0.32
C LYS A 18 -12.84 6.92 1.14
N LYS A 19 -14.15 6.72 1.01
CA LYS A 19 -14.87 5.62 1.65
C LYS A 19 -15.69 4.87 0.61
N ARG A 20 -15.49 3.55 0.53
CA ARG A 20 -16.20 2.69 -0.42
C ARG A 20 -16.30 1.27 0.12
N ASP A 21 -17.51 0.69 0.08
CA ASP A 21 -17.75 -0.72 0.41
C ASP A 21 -17.14 -1.15 1.77
N GLY A 22 -17.21 -0.26 2.77
CA GLY A 22 -16.62 -0.46 4.10
C GLY A 22 -15.12 -0.18 4.20
N VAL A 23 -14.41 0.01 3.09
CA VAL A 23 -13.00 0.40 3.05
C VAL A 23 -12.86 1.91 3.21
N THR A 24 -11.96 2.33 4.11
CA THR A 24 -11.52 3.72 4.22
C THR A 24 -10.09 3.84 3.68
N GLU A 25 -9.88 4.72 2.71
CA GLU A 25 -8.60 5.01 2.09
C GLU A 25 -8.11 6.38 2.53
N TYR A 26 -6.88 6.41 3.04
CA TYR A 26 -6.09 7.61 3.28
C TYR A 26 -4.92 7.60 2.29
N ALA A 27 -4.63 8.73 1.66
CA ALA A 27 -3.50 8.84 0.74
C ALA A 27 -2.72 10.13 1.01
N CYS A 28 -1.41 10.04 0.84
CA CYS A 28 -0.50 11.17 0.89
C CYS A 28 0.39 11.11 -0.36
N HIS A 29 0.20 12.07 -1.27
CA HIS A 29 0.95 12.16 -2.52
C HIS A 29 2.20 13.01 -2.32
N TYR A 30 3.32 12.58 -2.88
CA TYR A 30 4.55 13.37 -2.91
C TYR A 30 4.70 14.15 -4.22
N ASN A 31 4.44 13.48 -5.34
CA ASN A 31 4.31 14.01 -6.70
C ASN A 31 3.58 12.92 -7.49
N ASP A 32 2.43 13.23 -8.08
CA ASP A 32 1.61 12.26 -8.83
C ASP A 32 2.43 11.30 -9.70
N PRO A 33 2.19 9.97 -9.72
CA PRO A 33 1.41 9.10 -8.81
C PRO A 33 2.17 8.61 -7.54
N VAL A 34 3.34 9.16 -7.24
CA VAL A 34 4.17 8.74 -6.10
C VAL A 34 3.52 9.13 -4.77
N GLY A 35 3.33 8.16 -3.88
CA GLY A 35 2.63 8.41 -2.62
C GLY A 35 2.59 7.22 -1.66
N LEU A 36 2.08 7.50 -0.47
CA LEU A 36 1.77 6.53 0.56
C LEU A 36 0.25 6.39 0.67
N TYR A 37 -0.22 5.15 0.75
CA TYR A 37 -1.65 4.85 0.89
C TYR A 37 -1.86 3.93 2.08
N LEU A 38 -2.92 4.19 2.83
CA LEU A 38 -3.38 3.39 3.94
C LEU A 38 -4.84 3.01 3.69
N HIS A 39 -5.10 1.73 3.55
CA HIS A 39 -6.45 1.18 3.47
C HIS A 39 -6.81 0.52 4.80
N VAL A 40 -7.93 0.95 5.38
CA VAL A 40 -8.52 0.35 6.56
C VAL A 40 -9.77 -0.41 6.13
N VAL A 41 -9.74 -1.72 6.34
CA VAL A 41 -10.71 -2.68 5.82
C VAL A 41 -11.37 -3.41 7.00
N PRO A 42 -12.70 -3.59 7.03
CA PRO A 42 -13.35 -4.40 8.04
C PRO A 42 -12.95 -5.87 7.88
N GLU A 43 -12.77 -6.61 8.98
CA GLU A 43 -12.42 -8.04 8.94
C GLU A 43 -13.53 -8.92 8.35
N LYS A 44 -14.78 -8.43 8.34
CA LYS A 44 -15.94 -9.23 7.95
C LYS A 44 -15.90 -9.58 6.46
N GLY A 45 -15.67 -10.87 6.17
CA GLY A 45 -15.72 -11.41 4.81
C GLY A 45 -14.44 -11.22 3.98
N ARG A 46 -13.35 -10.72 4.56
CA ARG A 46 -12.04 -10.61 3.90
C ARG A 46 -10.94 -11.20 4.77
N SER A 47 -10.10 -12.05 4.19
CA SER A 47 -8.93 -12.62 4.87
C SER A 47 -7.65 -11.98 4.32
N VAL A 48 -6.65 -11.77 5.19
CA VAL A 48 -5.32 -11.28 4.77
C VAL A 48 -4.73 -12.15 3.65
N PRO A 49 -4.75 -13.50 3.72
CA PRO A 49 -4.24 -14.33 2.63
C PRO A 49 -4.94 -14.11 1.29
N SER A 50 -6.26 -13.94 1.26
CA SER A 50 -7.01 -13.66 0.03
C SER A 50 -6.59 -12.33 -0.58
N MET A 51 -6.52 -11.28 0.24
CA MET A 51 -6.15 -9.94 -0.23
C MET A 51 -4.71 -9.88 -0.73
N VAL A 52 -3.79 -10.60 -0.05
CA VAL A 52 -2.41 -10.75 -0.50
C VAL A 52 -2.36 -11.49 -1.85
N ALA A 53 -3.13 -12.56 -2.01
CA ALA A 53 -3.16 -13.32 -3.26
C ALA A 53 -3.71 -12.49 -4.43
N GLU A 54 -4.73 -11.66 -4.19
CA GLU A 54 -5.27 -10.74 -5.18
C GLU A 54 -4.27 -9.66 -5.57
N ALA A 55 -3.70 -8.94 -4.60
CA ALA A 55 -2.76 -7.85 -4.86
C ALA A 55 -1.48 -8.33 -5.57
N LYS A 56 -1.02 -9.55 -5.32
CA LYS A 56 0.14 -10.12 -6.00
C LYS A 56 -0.10 -10.40 -7.50
N LYS A 57 -1.35 -10.45 -7.98
CA LYS A 57 -1.65 -10.61 -9.41
C LYS A 57 -1.26 -9.38 -10.23
N GLU A 58 -1.10 -8.24 -9.59
CA GLU A 58 -0.67 -7.00 -10.25
C GLU A 58 0.84 -6.98 -10.50
N CYS A 59 1.59 -7.92 -9.91
CA CYS A 59 3.03 -7.99 -10.10
C CYS A 59 3.40 -8.58 -11.48
N THR A 60 4.32 -7.94 -12.19
CA THR A 60 4.86 -8.46 -13.49
C THR A 60 5.85 -9.61 -13.29
N ALA A 61 6.42 -9.74 -12.09
CA ALA A 61 7.32 -10.80 -11.68
C ALA A 61 6.93 -11.33 -10.29
N PRO A 62 7.39 -12.53 -9.88
CA PRO A 62 7.15 -13.04 -8.54
C PRO A 62 7.55 -12.02 -7.46
N PRO A 63 6.65 -11.72 -6.50
CA PRO A 63 6.91 -10.72 -5.47
C PRO A 63 7.99 -11.20 -4.50
N THR A 64 8.82 -10.28 -4.03
CA THR A 64 9.81 -10.57 -2.99
C THR A 64 9.16 -10.43 -1.62
N LEU A 65 9.22 -11.50 -0.82
CA LEU A 65 8.62 -11.54 0.51
C LEU A 65 9.53 -10.89 1.55
N LEU A 66 8.92 -10.20 2.52
CA LEU A 66 9.58 -9.57 3.66
C LEU A 66 9.06 -10.20 4.96
N PRO A 67 9.59 -11.37 5.38
CA PRO A 67 9.09 -12.08 6.55
C PRO A 67 9.34 -11.28 7.85
N GLY A 68 8.45 -11.45 8.82
CA GLY A 68 8.55 -10.82 10.14
C GLY A 68 8.00 -9.38 10.21
N LEU A 69 7.47 -8.84 9.12
CA LEU A 69 6.86 -7.51 9.08
C LEU A 69 5.33 -7.62 8.92
N GLY A 70 4.61 -7.34 10.00
CA GLY A 70 3.15 -7.52 10.05
C GLY A 70 2.72 -8.98 9.89
N GLU A 71 1.52 -9.20 9.36
CA GLU A 71 1.02 -10.54 9.00
C GLU A 71 1.49 -10.96 7.61
N ALA A 72 1.67 -10.00 6.71
CA ALA A 72 2.24 -10.20 5.40
C ALA A 72 2.90 -8.91 4.94
N ALA A 73 4.12 -9.01 4.43
CA ALA A 73 4.78 -7.93 3.73
C ALA A 73 5.56 -8.43 2.52
N TRP A 74 5.56 -7.64 1.47
CA TRP A 74 6.23 -7.94 0.21
C TRP A 74 6.35 -6.69 -0.65
N TYR A 75 7.20 -6.76 -1.67
CA TYR A 75 7.30 -5.75 -2.72
C TYR A 75 7.40 -6.42 -4.09
N CYS A 76 6.98 -5.71 -5.13
CA CYS A 76 7.16 -6.16 -6.51
C CYS A 76 7.15 -5.00 -7.49
N GLU A 77 7.48 -5.32 -8.74
CA GLU A 77 7.33 -4.43 -9.89
C GLU A 77 5.95 -4.71 -10.52
N ASN A 78 5.23 -3.67 -10.95
CA ASN A 78 4.07 -3.80 -11.85
C ASN A 78 4.35 -3.03 -13.17
N GLU A 79 3.43 -3.07 -14.14
CA GLU A 79 3.65 -2.49 -15.48
C GLU A 79 3.81 -0.96 -15.46
N ASP A 80 3.11 -0.28 -14.55
CA ASP A 80 3.03 1.19 -14.50
C ASP A 80 3.88 1.81 -13.37
N SER A 81 4.43 0.99 -12.46
CA SER A 81 5.07 1.43 -11.22
C SER A 81 5.73 0.35 -10.39
N TYR A 82 6.35 0.77 -9.29
CA TYR A 82 6.81 -0.14 -8.25
C TYR A 82 5.86 0.00 -7.07
N VAL A 83 5.06 -1.04 -6.85
CA VAL A 83 4.43 -1.29 -5.55
C VAL A 83 5.55 -1.63 -4.60
N SER A 84 6.12 -0.57 -4.04
CA SER A 84 7.42 -0.63 -3.39
C SER A 84 7.34 -1.39 -2.07
N THR A 85 6.18 -1.46 -1.42
CA THR A 85 5.93 -2.33 -0.27
C THR A 85 4.43 -2.39 0.02
N LEU A 86 3.88 -3.57 0.34
CA LEU A 86 2.63 -3.71 1.10
C LEU A 86 2.91 -4.30 2.48
N VAL A 87 2.22 -3.81 3.51
CA VAL A 87 2.20 -4.40 4.85
C VAL A 87 0.77 -4.55 5.34
N TYR A 88 0.41 -5.75 5.77
CA TYR A 88 -0.90 -6.07 6.34
C TYR A 88 -0.78 -6.29 7.84
N LYS A 89 -1.69 -5.71 8.62
CA LYS A 89 -1.76 -5.92 10.07
C LYS A 89 -3.20 -5.82 10.58
N ARG A 90 -3.63 -6.77 11.40
CA ARG A 90 -4.89 -6.67 12.17
C ARG A 90 -4.73 -5.83 13.43
N GLY A 91 -5.74 -5.03 13.71
CA GLY A 91 -5.86 -4.25 14.93
C GLY A 91 -7.25 -3.66 15.08
N HIS A 92 -7.80 -3.68 16.30
CA HIS A 92 -9.11 -3.10 16.64
C HIS A 92 -10.29 -3.59 15.75
N GLY A 93 -10.31 -4.87 15.37
CA GLY A 93 -11.37 -5.46 14.53
C GLY A 93 -11.30 -5.03 13.05
N GLN A 94 -10.17 -4.50 12.62
CA GLN A 94 -9.92 -4.03 11.26
C GLN A 94 -8.59 -4.59 10.73
N ILE A 95 -8.53 -4.76 9.42
CA ILE A 95 -7.30 -5.04 8.69
C ILE A 95 -6.80 -3.71 8.14
N ARG A 96 -5.56 -3.35 8.48
CA ARG A 96 -4.89 -2.17 7.97
C ARG A 96 -3.83 -2.60 6.96
N ILE A 97 -3.86 -1.96 5.81
CA ILE A 97 -2.98 -2.24 4.68
C ILE A 97 -2.26 -0.93 4.34
N ALA A 98 -0.97 -0.85 4.63
CA ALA A 98 -0.16 0.26 4.15
C ALA A 98 0.57 -0.15 2.87
N LEU A 99 0.59 0.75 1.89
CA LEU A 99 1.41 0.59 0.71
C LEU A 99 2.11 1.89 0.33
N VAL A 100 3.28 1.76 -0.28
CA VAL A 100 4.00 2.89 -0.89
C VAL A 100 4.13 2.62 -2.38
N TYR A 101 3.78 3.63 -3.16
CA TYR A 101 3.89 3.64 -4.61
C TYR A 101 5.03 4.57 -5.02
N LEU A 102 6.05 4.03 -5.70
CA LEU A 102 7.17 4.79 -6.22
C LEU A 102 7.31 4.55 -7.72
N ILE A 103 7.70 5.58 -8.48
CA ILE A 103 8.10 5.44 -9.88
C ILE A 103 9.59 5.09 -9.93
N GLY A 104 9.94 4.09 -10.72
CA GLY A 104 11.32 3.65 -10.96
C GLY A 104 11.85 2.61 -9.97
N LYS A 105 12.80 1.78 -10.43
CA LYS A 105 13.51 0.81 -9.58
C LYS A 105 14.30 1.56 -8.51
N THR A 106 14.27 1.05 -7.29
CA THR A 106 15.19 1.47 -6.24
C THR A 106 15.95 0.26 -5.70
N ARG A 107 16.90 0.52 -4.80
CA ARG A 107 17.72 -0.52 -4.18
C ARG A 107 16.88 -1.36 -3.22
N ALA A 108 17.19 -2.66 -3.11
CA ALA A 108 16.42 -3.60 -2.30
C ALA A 108 16.33 -3.26 -0.80
N ASP A 109 17.36 -2.60 -0.25
CA ASP A 109 17.41 -2.13 1.14
C ASP A 109 16.34 -1.07 1.43
N VAL A 110 15.97 -0.27 0.43
CA VAL A 110 14.96 0.80 0.58
C VAL A 110 13.57 0.20 0.76
N TYR A 111 13.20 -0.82 -0.02
CA TYR A 111 11.92 -1.52 0.13
C TYR A 111 11.75 -2.11 1.53
N LYS A 112 12.77 -2.81 2.02
CA LYS A 112 12.76 -3.38 3.38
C LYS A 112 12.62 -2.29 4.45
N THR A 113 13.40 -1.21 4.33
CA THR A 113 13.36 -0.09 5.28
C THR A 113 11.97 0.56 5.33
N MET A 114 11.34 0.78 4.16
CA MET A 114 9.98 1.32 4.10
C MET A 114 8.98 0.38 4.76
N ALA A 115 9.06 -0.92 4.48
CA ALA A 115 8.21 -1.94 5.12
C ALA A 115 8.32 -1.95 6.63
N GLU A 116 9.54 -1.87 7.17
CA GLU A 116 9.76 -1.80 8.61
C GLU A 116 9.11 -0.54 9.22
N ARG A 117 9.25 0.61 8.55
CA ARG A 117 8.64 1.87 9.02
C ARG A 117 7.12 1.85 8.99
N LEU A 118 6.52 1.22 7.98
CA LEU A 118 5.08 1.01 7.89
C LEU A 118 4.59 0.06 8.98
N ALA A 119 5.23 -1.10 9.13
CA ALA A 119 4.85 -2.12 10.11
C ALA A 119 4.85 -1.58 11.57
N GLN A 120 5.77 -0.66 11.88
CA GLN A 120 5.87 0.00 13.18
C GLN A 120 4.70 0.96 13.48
N ARG A 121 4.01 1.47 12.45
CA ARG A 121 2.99 2.52 12.58
C ARG A 121 1.56 2.02 12.35
N LEU A 122 1.41 0.87 11.70
CA LEU A 122 0.12 0.18 11.51
C LEU A 122 -0.43 -0.35 12.83
#